data_AF-A0A193LJ37-F1
#
_entry.id   AF-A0A193LJ37-F1
#
_cell.length_a   1.000
_cell.length_b   1.000
_cell.length_c   1.000
_cell.angle_alpha   90.00
_cell.angle_beta   90.00
_cell.angle_gamma   90.00
#
_symmetry.space_group_name_H-M   'P 1'
#
loop_
_entity.id
_entity.type
_entity.pdbx_description
1 polymer ?
#
loop_
_entity_poly.entity_id
_entity_poly.type
_entity_poly.pdbx_seq_one_letter_code
_entity_poly.pdbx_strand_id
1 'polypeptide(L)'
;MKTKDVQEIFARLNSELDNADGVDTEARQQMRELDNQVSRLGQPKNSDIEFLLDQTKALESRFVAEHPTLARIARELVDALTKMGV
;
A
#
# COMPACT_ATOMS: atom_id res chain seq x y z
N MET A 1 -0.25 -16.29 -0.18
CA MET A 1 0.29 -15.21 -1.05
C MET A 1 1.81 -15.20 -0.92
N LYS A 2 2.58 -14.75 -1.92
CA LYS A 2 4.03 -14.51 -1.74
C LYS A 2 4.26 -13.02 -1.49
N THR A 3 5.28 -12.66 -0.70
CA THR A 3 5.67 -11.25 -0.45
C THR A 3 5.90 -10.46 -1.75
N LYS A 4 6.35 -11.15 -2.82
CA LYS A 4 6.51 -10.56 -4.15
C LYS A 4 5.21 -10.01 -4.75
N ASP A 5 4.09 -10.71 -4.55
CA ASP A 5 2.79 -10.27 -5.07
C ASP A 5 2.37 -8.95 -4.40
N VAL A 6 2.69 -8.79 -3.11
CA VAL A 6 2.42 -7.56 -2.34
C VAL A 6 3.35 -6.43 -2.77
N GLN A 7 4.62 -6.72 -3.02
CA GLN A 7 5.58 -5.74 -3.56
C GLN A 7 5.16 -5.22 -4.93
N GLU A 8 4.62 -6.08 -5.80
CA GLU A 8 4.13 -5.66 -7.12
C GLU A 8 2.92 -4.71 -7.01
N ILE A 9 2.01 -4.97 -6.06
CA ILE A 9 0.86 -4.08 -5.82
C ILE A 9 1.34 -2.74 -5.23
N PHE A 10 2.31 -2.76 -4.30
CA PHE A 10 2.94 -1.55 -3.76
C PHE A 10 3.59 -0.71 -4.87
N ALA A 11 4.40 -1.33 -5.73
CA ALA A 11 5.04 -0.66 -6.85
C ALA A 11 4.02 -0.04 -7.81
N ARG A 12 2.92 -0.76 -8.10
CA ARG A 12 1.83 -0.23 -8.94
C ARG A 12 1.13 0.96 -8.29
N LEU A 13 0.81 0.88 -7.00
CA LEU A 13 0.17 1.98 -6.28
C LEU A 13 1.10 3.22 -6.24
N ASN A 14 2.41 3.03 -6.04
CA ASN A 14 3.38 4.12 -6.06
C ASN A 14 3.51 4.75 -7.45
N SER A 15 3.54 3.94 -8.50
CA SER A 15 3.58 4.45 -9.88
C SER A 15 2.33 5.25 -10.24
N GLU A 16 1.16 4.83 -9.80
CA GLU A 16 -0.09 5.57 -10.03
C GLU A 16 -0.14 6.85 -9.20
N LEU A 17 0.43 6.85 -7.99
CA LEU A 17 0.58 8.04 -7.15
C LEU A 17 1.51 9.10 -7.76
N ASP A 18 2.58 8.68 -8.43
CA ASP A 18 3.50 9.58 -9.13
C ASP A 18 2.85 10.21 -10.38
N ASN A 19 1.91 9.49 -11.01
CA ASN A 19 1.16 9.97 -12.19
C ASN A 19 -0.14 10.70 -11.83
N ALA A 20 -0.65 10.56 -10.61
CA ALA A 20 -1.89 11.19 -10.19
C ALA A 20 -1.67 12.67 -9.87
N ASP A 21 -2.29 13.55 -10.65
CA ASP A 21 -2.36 14.97 -10.36
C ASP A 21 -3.23 15.23 -9.13
N GLY A 22 -2.80 16.17 -8.27
CA GLY A 22 -3.57 16.59 -7.09
C GLY A 22 -3.36 15.75 -5.83
N VAL A 23 -2.59 14.66 -5.89
CA VAL A 23 -2.24 13.92 -4.66
C VAL A 23 -1.29 14.74 -3.80
N ASP A 24 -1.61 14.82 -2.51
CA ASP A 24 -0.81 15.51 -1.51
C ASP A 24 0.57 14.85 -1.32
N THR A 25 1.57 15.70 -1.05
CA THR A 25 2.96 15.25 -0.84
C THR A 25 3.09 14.27 0.33
N GLU A 26 2.18 14.35 1.32
CA GLU A 26 2.17 13.46 2.48
C GLU A 26 1.77 12.03 2.10
N ALA A 27 0.70 11.82 1.33
CA ALA A 27 0.34 10.48 0.86
C ALA A 27 1.44 9.86 -0.02
N ARG A 28 2.08 10.66 -0.88
CA ARG A 28 3.23 10.20 -1.68
C ARG A 28 4.41 9.78 -0.80
N GLN A 29 4.69 10.54 0.26
CA GLN A 29 5.76 10.22 1.19
C GLN A 29 5.47 8.95 1.99
N GLN A 30 4.26 8.82 2.53
CA GLN A 30 3.80 7.63 3.25
C GLN A 30 3.90 6.38 2.37
N MET A 31 3.52 6.47 1.11
CA MET A 31 3.61 5.34 0.19
C MET A 31 5.04 4.87 -0.05
N ARG A 32 5.97 5.81 -0.29
CA ARG A 32 7.39 5.48 -0.46
C ARG A 32 7.98 4.85 0.79
N GLU A 33 7.57 5.29 1.96
CA GLU A 33 8.04 4.70 3.23
C GLU A 33 7.53 3.26 3.40
N LEU A 34 6.27 3.00 3.07
CA LEU A 34 5.69 1.66 3.13
C LEU A 34 6.34 0.70 2.13
N ASP A 35 6.57 1.13 0.88
CA ASP A 35 7.25 0.32 -0.13
C ASP A 35 8.68 -0.05 0.29
N ASN A 36 9.40 0.91 0.87
CA ASN A 36 10.73 0.66 1.43
C ASN A 36 10.70 -0.31 2.62
N GLN A 37 9.69 -0.23 3.49
CA GLN A 37 9.53 -1.17 4.60
C GLN A 37 9.25 -2.58 4.09
N VAL A 38 8.32 -2.75 3.15
CA VAL A 38 7.98 -4.05 2.55
C VAL A 38 9.17 -4.64 1.81
N SER A 39 9.95 -3.81 1.10
CA SER A 39 11.16 -4.25 0.40
C SER A 39 12.26 -4.72 1.35
N ARG A 40 12.32 -4.17 2.57
CA ARG A 40 13.26 -4.59 3.62
C ARG A 40 12.78 -5.81 4.41
N LEU A 41 11.47 -6.04 4.44
CA LEU A 41 10.84 -7.18 5.10
C LEU A 41 10.98 -8.44 4.22
N GLY A 42 12.13 -9.11 4.31
CA GLY A 42 12.35 -10.38 3.61
C GLY A 42 11.36 -11.48 4.03
N GLN A 43 11.12 -11.60 5.34
CA GLN A 43 10.05 -12.44 5.93
C GLN A 43 9.30 -11.59 6.94
N PRO A 44 8.18 -10.95 6.55
CA PRO A 44 7.40 -10.11 7.47
C PRO A 44 6.79 -10.98 8.58
N LYS A 45 6.86 -10.49 9.82
CA LYS A 45 6.14 -11.07 10.96
C LYS A 45 4.68 -10.59 10.91
N ASN A 46 3.78 -11.29 11.63
CA ASN A 46 2.37 -10.88 11.70
C ASN A 46 2.20 -9.42 12.16
N SER A 47 3.00 -8.95 13.10
CA SER A 47 3.00 -7.55 13.55
C SER A 47 3.36 -6.56 12.43
N ASP A 48 4.27 -6.94 11.53
CA ASP A 48 4.65 -6.10 10.39
C ASP A 48 3.50 -6.05 9.37
N ILE A 49 2.82 -7.18 9.16
CA ILE A 49 1.67 -7.28 8.27
C ILE A 49 0.49 -6.46 8.79
N GLU A 50 0.20 -6.53 10.09
CA GLU A 50 -0.86 -5.73 10.74
C GLU A 50 -0.57 -4.23 10.62
N PHE A 51 0.68 -3.82 10.87
CA PHE A 51 1.07 -2.42 10.71
C PHE A 51 0.91 -1.92 9.26
N LEU A 52 1.37 -2.71 8.28
CA LEU A 52 1.22 -2.38 6.86
C LEU A 52 -0.26 -2.32 6.46
N LEU A 53 -1.08 -3.22 7.01
CA LEU A 53 -2.52 -3.28 6.75
C LEU A 53 -3.21 -1.99 7.22
N ASP A 54 -2.93 -1.55 8.43
CA ASP A 54 -3.53 -0.33 9.00
C ASP A 54 -3.12 0.93 8.21
N GLN A 55 -1.84 1.03 7.84
CA GLN A 55 -1.35 2.14 7.03
C GLN A 55 -1.98 2.15 5.63
N THR A 56 -2.15 0.98 5.01
CA THR A 56 -2.79 0.87 3.69
C THR A 56 -4.27 1.24 3.75
N LYS A 57 -4.99 0.86 4.81
CA LYS A 57 -6.40 1.27 5.01
C LYS A 57 -6.55 2.78 5.17
N ALA A 58 -5.60 3.42 5.88
CA ALA A 58 -5.60 4.87 6.01
C ALA A 58 -5.43 5.57 4.65
N LEU A 59 -4.53 5.07 3.80
CA LEU A 59 -4.35 5.56 2.44
C LEU A 59 -5.58 5.31 1.57
N GLU A 60 -6.17 4.12 1.63
CA GLU A 60 -7.43 3.79 0.92
C GLU A 60 -8.51 4.82 1.25
N SER A 61 -8.74 5.07 2.55
CA SER A 61 -9.76 6.02 3.00
C SER A 61 -9.50 7.44 2.51
N ARG A 62 -8.24 7.87 2.39
CA ARG A 62 -7.87 9.17 1.82
C ARG A 62 -8.18 9.23 0.33
N PHE A 63 -7.87 8.16 -0.41
CA PHE A 63 -8.07 8.12 -1.86
C PHE A 63 -9.52 7.96 -2.30
N VAL A 64 -10.41 7.40 -1.48
CA VAL A 64 -11.82 7.17 -1.86
C VAL A 64 -12.53 8.46 -2.30
N ALA A 65 -12.18 9.60 -1.72
CA ALA A 65 -12.83 10.87 -2.03
C ALA A 65 -12.33 11.51 -3.33
N GLU A 66 -11.02 11.44 -3.62
CA GLU A 66 -10.38 12.24 -4.67
C GLU A 66 -9.75 11.40 -5.79
N HIS A 67 -9.38 10.15 -5.51
CA HIS A 67 -8.63 9.28 -6.42
C HIS A 67 -9.16 7.83 -6.44
N PRO A 68 -10.30 7.58 -7.12
CA PRO A 68 -10.93 6.25 -7.15
C PRO A 68 -10.02 5.13 -7.65
N THR A 69 -9.12 5.43 -8.59
CA THR A 69 -8.13 4.48 -9.10
C THR A 69 -7.13 4.08 -8.01
N LEU A 70 -6.61 5.04 -7.25
CA LEU A 70 -5.68 4.79 -6.15
C LEU A 70 -6.36 4.01 -5.02
N ALA A 71 -7.60 4.37 -4.69
CA ALA A 71 -8.40 3.66 -3.70
C ALA A 71 -8.59 2.18 -4.07
N ARG A 72 -8.87 1.89 -5.35
CA ARG A 72 -9.00 0.51 -5.83
C ARG A 72 -7.71 -0.29 -5.66
N ILE A 73 -6.56 0.31 -5.96
CA ILE A 73 -5.27 -0.38 -5.84
C ILE A 73 -4.90 -0.57 -4.37
N ALA A 74 -5.17 0.43 -3.51
CA ALA A 74 -4.99 0.31 -2.07
C ALA A 74 -5.88 -0.80 -1.48
N ARG A 75 -7.13 -0.94 -1.94
CA ARG A 75 -8.03 -2.05 -1.58
C ARG A 75 -7.42 -3.42 -1.91
N GLU A 76 -6.90 -3.56 -3.12
CA GLU A 76 -6.22 -4.81 -3.54
C GLU A 76 -5.01 -5.11 -2.64
N LEU A 77 -4.31 -4.08 -2.20
CA LEU A 77 -3.19 -4.21 -1.27
C LEU A 77 -3.64 -4.64 0.14
N VAL A 78 -4.74 -4.08 0.66
CA VAL A 78 -5.37 -4.49 1.92
C VAL A 78 -5.79 -5.95 1.88
N ASP A 79 -6.45 -6.37 0.80
CA ASP A 79 -6.85 -7.76 0.60
C ASP A 79 -5.62 -8.68 0.53
N ALA A 80 -4.54 -8.20 -0.06
CA ALA A 80 -3.31 -8.96 -0.20
C ALA A 80 -2.57 -9.17 1.13
N LEU A 81 -2.45 -8.10 1.92
CA LEU A 81 -1.87 -8.12 3.26
C LEU A 81 -2.70 -9.00 4.21
N THR A 82 -4.04 -8.89 4.14
CA THR A 82 -4.95 -9.74 4.92
C THR A 82 -4.72 -11.22 4.63
N LYS A 83 -4.56 -11.61 3.36
CA LYS A 83 -4.26 -13.00 2.95
C LYS A 83 -2.86 -13.50 3.37
N MET A 84 -1.95 -12.61 3.79
CA MET A 84 -0.64 -13.01 4.33
C MET A 84 -0.64 -13.16 5.85
N GLY A 85 -1.48 -12.38 6.56
CA GLY A 85 -1.59 -12.44 8.02
C GLY A 85 -2.57 -13.50 8.54
N VAL A 86 -3.39 -14.09 7.65
CA VAL A 86 -4.29 -15.23 7.91
C VAL A 86 -3.57 -16.56 7.67
#